data_AF-A0A2B1K0R4-F1
#
_entry.id   AF-A0A2B1K0R4-F1
#
_cell.length_a   1.000
_cell.length_b   1.000
_cell.length_c   1.000
_cell.angle_alpha   90.00
_cell.angle_beta   90.00
_cell.angle_gamma   90.00
#
_symmetry.space_group_name_H-M   'P 1'
#
loop_
_entity.id
_entity.type
_entity.pdbx_description
1 polymer ?
#
loop_
_entity_poly.entity_id
_entity_poly.type
_entity_poly.pdbx_seq_one_letter_code
_entity_poly.pdbx_strand_id
1 'polypeptide(L)' 'MSIIITVPRSVSWQGDAIAVLNQTKLPNSTEYKTLTTIEEVWKSIVMLEICGDYK' A
#
# COMPACT_ATOMS: atom_id res chain seq x y z
N MET A 1 -4.36 17.51 25.15
CA MET A 1 -3.28 17.32 24.17
C MET A 1 -3.73 16.22 23.23
N SER A 2 -4.19 16.53 22.02
CA SER A 2 -4.65 15.51 21.07
C SER A 2 -3.45 14.97 20.30
N ILE A 3 -3.24 13.65 20.36
CA ILE A 3 -2.18 12.99 19.60
C ILE A 3 -2.69 12.84 18.18
N ILE A 4 -2.03 13.46 17.21
CA ILE A 4 -2.37 13.26 15.80
C ILE A 4 -1.76 11.92 15.39
N ILE A 5 -2.59 10.89 15.29
CA ILE A 5 -2.16 9.59 14.77
C ILE A 5 -2.19 9.68 13.25
N THR A 6 -1.00 9.78 12.63
CA THR A 6 -0.86 9.69 11.18
C THR A 6 -0.98 8.23 10.78
N VAL A 7 -2.14 7.83 10.27
CA VAL A 7 -2.37 6.48 9.74
C VAL A 7 -1.75 6.39 8.34
N PRO A 8 -0.85 5.42 8.09
CA PRO A 8 -0.30 5.19 6.75
C PRO A 8 -1.43 4.86 5.77
N ARG A 9 -1.46 5.54 4.61
CA ARG A 9 -2.42 5.21 3.55
C ARG A 9 -2.01 3.90 2.88
N SER A 10 -2.97 3.01 2.67
CA SER A 10 -2.77 1.71 2.02
C SER A 10 -2.46 1.85 0.54
N VAL A 11 -3.11 2.80 -0.15
CA VAL A 11 -2.90 3.12 -1.56
C VAL A 11 -2.85 4.64 -1.74
N SER A 12 -1.96 5.10 -2.61
CA SER A 12 -1.97 6.48 -3.09
C SER A 12 -1.67 6.53 -4.59
N TRP A 13 -2.40 7.39 -5.30
CA TRP A 13 -2.12 7.69 -6.69
C TRP A 13 -1.02 8.76 -6.78
N GLN A 14 0.00 8.54 -7.60
CA GLN A 14 1.14 9.43 -7.78
C GLN A 14 1.46 9.61 -9.27
N GLY A 15 0.81 10.59 -9.91
CA GLY A 15 1.00 10.88 -11.33
C GLY A 15 0.53 9.72 -12.20
N ASP A 16 1.47 8.97 -12.77
CA ASP A 16 1.19 7.82 -13.65
C ASP A 16 1.46 6.47 -12.96
N ALA A 17 1.64 6.48 -11.63
CA ALA A 17 1.95 5.30 -10.84
C ALA A 17 1.08 5.19 -9.59
N ILE A 18 0.99 3.99 -9.04
CA ILE A 18 0.32 3.70 -7.77
C ILE A 18 1.37 3.35 -6.74
N ALA A 19 1.38 4.04 -5.60
CA ALA A 19 2.18 3.64 -4.45
C ALA A 19 1.29 2.87 -3.46
N VAL A 20 1.67 1.63 -3.19
CA VAL A 20 1.00 0.74 -2.23
C VAL A 20 1.86 0.51 -0.99
N LEU A 21 1.23 0.49 0.18
CA LEU A 21 1.88 0.07 1.41
C LEU A 21 2.05 -1.45 1.38
N ASN A 22 3.28 -1.95 1.52
CA ASN A 22 3.54 -3.38 1.56
C ASN A 22 3.14 -3.97 2.92
N GLN A 23 1.94 -4.53 2.98
CA GLN A 23 1.36 -5.05 4.22
C GLN A 23 2.11 -6.29 4.75
N THR A 24 2.83 -7.04 3.91
CA THR A 24 3.62 -8.21 4.34
C THR A 24 4.81 -7.85 5.24
N LYS A 25 5.22 -6.59 5.22
CA LYS A 25 6.33 -6.07 6.04
C LYS A 25 5.88 -5.55 7.39
N LEU A 26 4.57 -5.34 7.56
CA LEU A 26 4.01 -4.93 8.84
C LEU A 26 4.02 -6.10 9.85
N PRO A 27 4.16 -5.80 11.16
CA PRO A 27 4.38 -4.48 11.75
C PRO A 27 5.88 -4.06 11.77
N ASN A 28 6.78 -4.87 11.20
CA ASN A 28 8.23 -4.71 11.35
C ASN A 28 8.78 -3.48 10.60
N SER A 29 8.28 -3.21 9.39
CA SER A 29 8.65 -2.02 8.62
C SER A 29 7.47 -1.48 7.82
N THR A 30 7.46 -0.15 7.63
CA THR A 30 6.49 0.57 6.78
C THR A 30 7.19 0.89 5.46
N GLU A 31 6.96 0.07 4.45
CA GLU A 31 7.59 0.19 3.13
C GLU A 31 6.53 0.40 2.04
N TYR A 32 6.82 1.34 1.13
CA TYR A 32 5.96 1.61 -0.02
C TYR A 32 6.58 1.04 -1.29
N LYS A 33 5.73 0.47 -2.14
CA LYS A 33 6.09 -0.03 -3.45
C LYS A 33 5.37 0.78 -4.52
N THR A 34 6.13 1.29 -5.47
CA THR A 34 5.60 1.97 -6.66
C THR A 34 5.30 0.93 -7.72
N LEU A 35 4.08 0.96 -8.24
CA LEU A 35 3.58 0.09 -9.29
C LEU A 35 3.29 0.96 -10.51
N THR A 36 3.89 0.58 -11.63
CA THR A 36 3.82 1.33 -12.90
C THR A 36 3.12 0.55 -14.00
N THR A 37 2.97 -0.77 -13.83
CA THR A 37 2.26 -1.64 -14.79
C THR A 37 1.10 -2.41 -14.15
N ILE A 38 0.15 -2.85 -14.97
CA ILE A 38 -1.00 -3.61 -14.51
C ILE A 38 -0.61 -5.00 -13.98
N GLU A 39 0.46 -5.60 -14.52
CA GLU A 39 1.01 -6.87 -14.04
C GLU A 39 1.58 -6.73 -12.63
N GLU A 40 2.21 -5.60 -12.32
CA GLU A 40 2.70 -5.31 -10.97
C GLU A 40 1.54 -5.16 -9.98
N VAL A 41 0.46 -4.48 -10.38
CA VAL A 41 -0.78 -4.38 -9.58
C VAL A 41 -1.37 -5.74 -9.32
N TRP A 42 -1.54 -6.56 -10.35
CA TRP A 42 -2.04 -7.93 -10.21
C TRP A 42 -1.17 -8.76 -9.26
N LYS A 43 0.15 -8.70 -9.43
CA LYS A 43 1.10 -9.42 -8.56
C LYS A 43 0.99 -8.97 -7.11
N SER A 44 0.86 -7.68 -6.84
CA SER A 44 0.71 -7.15 -5.48
C SER A 44 -0.57 -7.63 -4.78
N ILE A 45 -1.67 -7.82 -5.52
CA ILE A 45 -2.92 -8.38 -4.99
C ILE A 45 -2.73 -9.87 -4.68
N VAL A 46 -2.23 -10.65 -5.65
CA VAL A 46 -2.06 -12.11 -5.48
C VAL A 46 -1.06 -12.45 -4.38
N MET A 47 0.00 -11.65 -4.22
CA MET A 47 1.00 -11.82 -3.15
C MET A 47 0.55 -11.27 -1.79
N LEU A 48 -0.66 -10.70 -1.69
CA LEU A 48 -1.16 -10.07 -0.48
C LEU A 48 -0.26 -8.91 0.02
N GLU A 49 0.51 -8.29 -0.87
CA GLU A 49 1.21 -7.03 -0.58
C GLU A 49 0.18 -5.93 -0.28
N ILE A 50 -0.99 -6.03 -0.91
CA ILE A 50 -2.17 -5.25 -0.57
C ILE A 50 -3.41 -6.15 -0.52
N CYS A 51 -4.16 -6.06 0.58
CA CYS A 51 -5.41 -6.79 0.79
C CYS A 51 -6.37 -5.94 1.65
N GLY A 52 -7.65 -6.29 1.63
CA GLY A 52 -8.73 -5.63 2.37
C GLY A 52 -9.97 -5.47 1.50
N ASP A 53 -11.14 -5.79 2.06
CA ASP A 53 -12.43 -5.50 1.44
C ASP A 53 -12.82 -4.05 1.78
N TYR A 54 -13.22 -3.27 0.78
CA TYR A 54 -13.75 -1.92 0.99
C TYR A 54 -15.26 -2.06 1.21
N LYS A 55 -15.69 -2.07 2.47
CA LYS A 55 -17.10 -1.89 2.84
C LYS A 55 -17.35 -0.52 3.44
#